data_AF-A0A968XMX9-F1
#
_entry.id   AF-A0A968XMX9-F1
#
_cell.length_a   1.000
_cell.length_b   1.000
_cell.length_c   1.000
_cell.angle_alpha   90.00
_cell.angle_beta   90.00
_cell.angle_gamma   90.00
#
_symmetry.space_group_name_H-M   'P 1'
#
loop_
_entity.id
_entity.type
_entity.pdbx_description
1 polymer ?
#
loop_
_entity_poly.entity_id
_entity_poly.type
_entity_poly.pdbx_seq_one_letter_code
_entity_poly.pdbx_strand_id
1 'polypeptide(L)'
;NRLLSLEVERQNALFDYFYQTFLETIEHLKAKGKIEDGMEDLKASSVRMLESPQVFYTDALTGAQTIYYKLEITVPTRPAKFEEISQFDGVYFYENRSSGEFVAVRQTLAHTDPETGERYQMVSVSKPAGYNLIYIRESELDSRFKIVPKSRARAWWLTEQTKIPPTEQKTIHLLSGALLPIWKNLKKLQQTGLNIVRTTTDDGVRLVGVNIAAETIKEIRRTFGIWQCAAGTASEIIRAVREENEIVELLSEIRIRQTRFQGVSVIEICPSSYDQIRELRETALINIIQNSRNRFFLPEDEINALETLEKVLKQYPPKFLLKNEENGINAQNTPDLSINQTPVLLPDWLIDPSAEEIERI
;
A
#
# COMPACT_ATOMS: atom_id res chain seq x y z
N ASN A 1 -32.81 22.40 18.90
CA ASN A 1 -34.01 23.15 19.37
C ASN A 1 -35.34 22.56 18.90
N ARG A 2 -35.63 22.38 17.61
CA ARG A 2 -36.93 21.80 17.15
C ARG A 2 -37.12 20.29 17.42
N LEU A 3 -36.03 19.52 17.54
CA LEU A 3 -36.08 18.10 17.95
C LEU A 3 -36.42 17.94 19.43
N LEU A 4 -35.95 18.86 20.28
CA LEU A 4 -36.13 18.82 21.74
C LEU A 4 -37.57 19.09 22.20
N SER A 5 -38.45 19.52 21.29
CA SER A 5 -39.87 19.75 21.57
C SER A 5 -40.78 18.56 21.22
N LEU A 6 -40.22 17.45 20.71
CA LEU A 6 -40.97 16.24 20.42
C LEU A 6 -41.12 15.37 21.68
N GLU A 7 -42.04 14.40 21.65
CA GLU A 7 -42.11 13.36 22.68
C GLU A 7 -40.83 12.50 22.65
N VAL A 8 -40.40 12.01 23.82
CA VAL A 8 -39.12 11.31 24.00
C VAL A 8 -39.01 10.11 23.06
N GLU A 9 -40.09 9.36 22.85
CA GLU A 9 -40.12 8.21 21.95
C GLU A 9 -39.87 8.61 20.50
N ARG A 10 -40.46 9.73 20.05
CA ARG A 10 -40.25 10.26 18.69
C ARG A 10 -38.86 10.85 18.53
N GLN A 11 -38.34 11.51 19.56
CA GLN A 11 -36.95 11.97 19.58
C GLN A 11 -36.00 10.79 19.39
N ASN A 12 -36.13 9.75 20.21
CA ASN A 12 -35.29 8.56 20.14
C ASN A 12 -35.37 7.89 18.77
N ALA A 13 -36.56 7.67 18.22
CA ALA A 13 -36.71 7.08 16.89
C ALA A 13 -36.03 7.90 15.77
N LEU A 14 -36.11 9.24 15.84
CA LEU A 14 -35.42 10.12 14.90
C LEU A 14 -33.89 10.09 15.08
N PHE A 15 -33.41 10.07 16.31
CA PHE A 15 -31.99 9.95 16.61
C PHE A 15 -31.43 8.60 16.17
N ASP A 16 -32.16 7.51 16.42
CA ASP A 16 -31.79 6.17 15.98
C ASP A 16 -31.71 6.09 14.45
N TYR A 17 -32.72 6.62 13.75
CA TYR A 17 -32.71 6.68 12.29
C TYR A 17 -31.55 7.52 11.74
N PHE A 18 -31.31 8.70 12.32
CA PHE A 18 -30.18 9.55 11.95
C PHE A 18 -28.85 8.85 12.19
N TYR A 19 -28.67 8.22 13.35
CA TYR A 19 -27.42 7.56 13.73
C TYR A 19 -27.16 6.33 12.86
N GLN A 20 -28.18 5.53 12.54
CA GLN A 20 -28.07 4.44 11.58
C GLN A 20 -27.68 4.95 10.19
N THR A 21 -28.31 6.04 9.72
CA THR A 21 -27.95 6.70 8.45
C THR A 21 -26.50 7.16 8.43
N PHE A 22 -26.07 7.77 9.52
CA PHE A 22 -24.70 8.24 9.68
C PHE A 22 -23.70 7.09 9.66
N LEU A 23 -23.96 6.01 10.40
CA LEU A 23 -23.10 4.83 10.41
C LEU A 23 -23.00 4.16 9.04
N GLU A 24 -24.12 3.95 8.34
CA GLU A 24 -24.09 3.36 7.00
C GLU A 24 -23.38 4.25 5.98
N THR A 25 -23.53 5.58 6.10
CA THR A 25 -22.80 6.54 5.26
C THR A 25 -21.30 6.46 5.52
N ILE A 26 -20.88 6.33 6.79
CA ILE A 26 -19.47 6.14 7.14
C ILE A 26 -18.94 4.84 6.55
N GLU A 27 -19.65 3.72 6.73
CA GLU A 27 -19.24 2.44 6.15
C GLU A 27 -19.11 2.51 4.63
N HIS A 28 -20.07 3.17 3.97
CA HIS A 28 -20.05 3.39 2.53
C HIS A 28 -18.84 4.22 2.08
N LEU A 29 -18.56 5.33 2.77
CA LEU A 29 -17.43 6.19 2.43
C LEU A 29 -16.09 5.54 2.77
N LYS A 30 -16.00 4.74 3.85
CA LYS A 30 -14.84 3.91 4.18
C LYS A 30 -14.58 2.87 3.10
N ALA A 31 -15.61 2.16 2.64
CA ALA A 31 -15.49 1.22 1.53
C ALA A 31 -15.02 1.89 0.23
N LYS A 32 -15.36 3.18 0.03
CA LYS A 32 -14.87 4.00 -1.09
C LYS A 32 -13.53 4.69 -0.83
N GLY A 33 -12.92 4.50 0.34
CA GLY A 33 -11.67 5.16 0.72
C GLY A 33 -11.78 6.70 0.76
N LYS A 34 -12.96 7.24 1.07
CA LYS A 34 -13.21 8.70 1.13
C LYS A 34 -13.14 9.29 2.54
N ILE A 35 -13.09 8.44 3.56
CA ILE A 35 -12.90 8.87 4.95
C ILE A 35 -11.46 8.58 5.33
N GLU A 36 -10.75 9.63 5.73
CA GLU A 36 -9.47 9.54 6.42
C GLU A 36 -9.76 9.45 7.93
N ASP A 37 -9.64 8.25 8.53
CA ASP A 37 -9.85 8.05 9.98
C ASP A 37 -8.65 8.56 10.82
N GLY A 38 -7.75 9.33 10.21
CA GLY A 38 -6.53 9.86 10.86
C GLY A 38 -5.47 8.77 11.01
N MET A 39 -4.97 8.59 12.23
CA MET A 39 -3.98 7.55 12.55
C MET A 39 -4.70 6.27 12.99
N GLU A 40 -4.56 5.20 12.21
CA GLU A 40 -5.17 3.89 12.51
C GLU A 40 -4.14 2.91 13.09
N ASP A 41 -4.54 2.16 14.12
CA ASP A 41 -3.78 1.00 14.56
C ASP A 41 -4.07 -0.19 13.66
N LEU A 42 -3.02 -0.77 13.07
CA LEU A 42 -3.13 -1.92 12.20
C LEU A 42 -3.53 -3.15 13.02
N LYS A 43 -4.80 -3.56 12.87
CA LYS A 43 -5.36 -4.75 13.54
C LYS A 43 -4.95 -6.02 12.80
N ALA A 44 -3.78 -6.56 13.14
CA ALA A 44 -3.30 -7.86 12.69
C ALA A 44 -2.90 -8.75 13.87
N SER A 45 -3.02 -10.07 13.67
CA SER A 45 -2.58 -11.07 14.65
C SER A 45 -1.06 -11.24 14.68
N SER A 46 -0.39 -10.96 13.56
CA SER A 46 1.07 -11.02 13.41
C SER A 46 1.49 -10.03 12.32
N VAL A 47 2.63 -9.38 12.52
CA VAL A 47 3.20 -8.41 11.59
C VAL A 47 4.69 -8.71 11.45
N ARG A 48 5.08 -9.20 10.27
CA ARG A 48 6.46 -9.58 9.96
C ARG A 48 7.05 -8.66 8.90
N MET A 49 8.32 -8.32 9.06
CA MET A 49 9.06 -7.64 8.00
C MET A 49 9.52 -8.68 6.98
N LEU A 50 9.12 -8.54 5.72
CA LEU A 50 9.55 -9.46 4.65
C LEU A 50 10.99 -9.19 4.21
N GLU A 51 11.38 -7.91 4.25
CA GLU A 51 12.67 -7.42 3.78
C GLU A 51 13.24 -6.44 4.82
N SER A 52 14.56 -6.29 4.82
CA SER A 52 15.22 -5.26 5.63
C SER A 52 14.74 -3.86 5.21
N PRO A 53 14.57 -2.91 6.15
CA PRO A 53 14.10 -1.57 5.84
C PRO A 53 15.00 -0.89 4.80
N GLN A 54 14.41 -0.34 3.75
CA GLN A 54 15.15 0.30 2.65
C GLN A 54 15.03 1.81 2.76
N VAL A 55 16.15 2.55 2.63
CA VAL A 55 16.12 4.01 2.68
C VAL A 55 15.47 4.55 1.41
N PHE A 56 14.18 4.87 1.48
CA PHE A 56 13.37 5.30 0.34
C PHE A 56 13.80 6.64 -0.24
N TYR A 57 14.09 7.65 0.58
CA TYR A 57 14.55 8.97 0.15
C TYR A 57 15.38 9.60 1.24
N THR A 58 16.39 10.40 0.85
CA THR A 58 17.18 11.19 1.78
C THR A 58 17.09 12.64 1.34
N ASP A 59 16.62 13.51 2.23
CA ASP A 59 16.58 14.94 1.98
C ASP A 59 18.01 15.50 1.87
N ALA A 60 18.30 16.21 0.78
CA ALA A 60 19.62 16.76 0.52
C ALA A 60 19.97 17.91 1.47
N LEU A 61 18.97 18.61 2.02
CA LEU A 61 19.19 19.74 2.93
C LEU A 61 19.40 19.28 4.38
N THR A 62 18.56 18.36 4.85
CA THR A 62 18.55 17.95 6.27
C THR A 62 19.20 16.59 6.53
N GLY A 63 19.50 15.81 5.49
CA GLY A 63 19.94 14.41 5.62
C GLY A 63 18.86 13.47 6.16
N ALA A 64 17.64 13.96 6.40
CA ALA A 64 16.57 13.18 6.98
C ALA A 64 16.10 12.09 6.00
N GLN A 65 15.91 10.88 6.52
CA GLN A 65 15.61 9.71 5.72
C GLN A 65 14.13 9.32 5.82
N THR A 66 13.53 9.10 4.67
CA THR A 66 12.30 8.32 4.48
C THR A 66 12.70 6.86 4.35
N ILE A 67 12.08 5.96 5.12
CA ILE A 67 12.38 4.53 5.11
C ILE A 67 11.15 3.77 4.63
N TYR A 68 11.36 2.82 3.74
CA TYR A 68 10.36 1.92 3.20
C TYR A 68 10.41 0.57 3.91
N TYR A 69 9.24 0.11 4.34
CA TYR A 69 9.02 -1.19 4.97
C TYR A 69 8.01 -1.98 4.15
N LYS A 70 8.38 -3.22 3.83
CA LYS A 70 7.47 -4.20 3.24
C LYS A 70 7.08 -5.19 4.34
N LEU A 71 5.85 -5.11 4.80
CA LEU A 71 5.37 -5.93 5.91
C LEU A 71 4.35 -6.95 5.40
N GLU A 72 4.44 -8.18 5.91
CA GLU A 72 3.39 -9.18 5.79
C GLU A 72 2.57 -9.15 7.08
N ILE A 73 1.28 -8.85 6.95
CA ILE A 73 0.34 -8.86 8.05
C ILE A 73 -0.55 -10.09 7.95
N THR A 74 -0.77 -10.76 9.08
CA THR A 74 -1.73 -11.85 9.18
C THR A 74 -3.00 -11.31 9.84
N VAL A 75 -4.10 -11.24 9.09
CA VAL A 75 -5.37 -10.69 9.56
C VAL A 75 -6.38 -11.83 9.74
N PRO A 76 -7.14 -11.89 10.85
CA PRO A 76 -8.20 -12.88 10.99
C PRO A 76 -9.30 -12.63 9.96
N THR A 77 -9.71 -13.68 9.25
CA THR A 77 -10.82 -13.57 8.32
C THR A 77 -12.14 -13.48 9.09
N ARG A 78 -13.09 -12.73 8.55
CA ARG A 78 -14.45 -12.62 9.11
C ARG A 78 -15.45 -13.09 8.06
N PRO A 79 -15.52 -14.41 7.79
CA PRO A 79 -16.42 -14.95 6.79
C PRO A 79 -17.87 -14.67 7.18
N ALA A 80 -18.69 -14.35 6.18
CA ALA A 80 -20.12 -14.14 6.41
C ALA A 80 -20.80 -15.49 6.55
N LYS A 81 -21.13 -15.89 7.79
CA LYS A 81 -21.78 -17.18 8.06
C LYS A 81 -23.18 -17.20 7.48
N PHE A 82 -23.59 -18.34 6.90
CA PHE A 82 -24.87 -18.41 6.19
C PHE A 82 -26.02 -18.33 7.19
N GLU A 83 -25.85 -19.00 8.33
CA GLU A 83 -26.83 -19.04 9.41
C GLU A 83 -27.07 -17.65 9.99
N GLU A 84 -26.00 -16.91 10.29
CA GLU A 84 -26.06 -15.51 10.75
C GLU A 84 -26.69 -14.60 9.69
N ILE A 85 -26.20 -14.66 8.44
CA ILE A 85 -26.67 -13.72 7.41
C ILE A 85 -28.12 -13.96 6.99
N SER A 86 -28.59 -15.20 7.06
CA SER A 86 -29.95 -15.59 6.70
C SER A 86 -31.02 -15.17 7.71
N GLN A 87 -30.59 -14.87 8.95
CA GLN A 87 -31.44 -14.43 10.07
C GLN A 87 -31.69 -12.92 10.05
N PHE A 88 -30.85 -12.13 9.38
CA PHE A 88 -31.09 -10.71 9.26
C PHE A 88 -32.32 -10.42 8.41
N ASP A 89 -33.19 -9.55 8.92
CA ASP A 89 -34.33 -9.04 8.19
C ASP A 89 -33.89 -8.19 6.99
N GLY A 90 -34.62 -8.31 5.88
CA GLY A 90 -34.32 -7.55 4.65
C GLY A 90 -33.10 -8.07 3.85
N VAL A 91 -32.57 -9.24 4.18
CA VAL A 91 -31.52 -9.90 3.40
C VAL A 91 -32.11 -10.90 2.40
N TYR A 92 -31.78 -10.70 1.13
CA TYR A 92 -32.17 -11.56 0.02
C TYR A 92 -30.94 -12.15 -0.66
N PHE A 93 -31.06 -13.36 -1.18
CA PHE A 93 -29.98 -14.04 -1.89
C PHE A 93 -30.17 -13.89 -3.39
N TYR A 94 -29.05 -13.65 -4.06
CA TYR A 94 -29.01 -13.48 -5.50
C TYR A 94 -27.92 -14.35 -6.11
N GLU A 95 -28.14 -14.78 -7.34
CA GLU A 95 -27.18 -15.49 -8.19
C GLU A 95 -26.66 -14.51 -9.24
N ASN A 96 -25.33 -14.41 -9.37
CA ASN A 96 -24.70 -13.61 -10.40
C ASN A 96 -24.92 -14.26 -11.77
N ARG A 97 -25.47 -13.50 -12.73
CA ARG A 97 -25.79 -14.03 -14.06
C ARG A 97 -24.56 -14.43 -14.87
N SER A 98 -23.40 -13.82 -14.59
CA SER A 98 -22.16 -14.09 -15.31
C SER A 98 -21.34 -15.21 -14.68
N SER A 99 -21.19 -15.20 -13.35
CA SER A 99 -20.30 -16.14 -12.64
C SER A 99 -21.01 -17.33 -12.01
N GLY A 100 -22.34 -17.28 -11.85
CA GLY A 100 -23.11 -18.28 -11.10
C GLY A 100 -22.86 -18.24 -9.58
N GLU A 101 -22.10 -17.25 -9.09
CA GLU A 101 -21.83 -17.08 -7.66
C GLU A 101 -23.08 -16.58 -6.92
N PHE A 102 -23.27 -17.05 -5.68
CA PHE A 102 -24.33 -16.53 -4.83
C PHE A 102 -23.83 -15.39 -3.94
N VAL A 103 -24.64 -14.36 -3.83
CA VAL A 103 -24.38 -13.18 -3.00
C VAL A 103 -25.60 -12.89 -2.11
N ALA A 104 -25.34 -12.38 -0.91
CA ALA A 104 -26.39 -11.93 -0.01
C ALA A 104 -26.48 -10.41 -0.10
N VAL A 105 -27.68 -9.89 -0.31
CA VAL A 105 -27.91 -8.48 -0.59
C VAL A 105 -28.85 -7.93 0.46
N ARG A 106 -28.43 -6.84 1.11
CA ARG A 106 -29.21 -6.08 2.08
C ARG A 106 -29.44 -4.68 1.54
N GLN A 107 -30.69 -4.23 1.57
CA GLN A 107 -31.02 -2.83 1.28
C GLN A 107 -30.39 -1.94 2.36
N THR A 108 -29.64 -0.93 1.95
CA THR A 108 -29.11 0.10 2.85
C THR A 108 -30.02 1.31 2.83
N LEU A 109 -29.69 2.39 3.52
CA LEU A 109 -30.52 3.59 3.51
C LEU A 109 -30.48 4.30 2.15
N ALA A 110 -31.58 4.99 1.83
CA ALA A 110 -31.71 5.77 0.61
C ALA A 110 -30.73 6.94 0.65
N HIS A 111 -29.95 7.11 -0.41
CA HIS A 111 -29.02 8.20 -0.57
C HIS A 111 -29.63 9.28 -1.47
N THR A 112 -29.30 10.53 -1.22
CA THR A 112 -29.70 11.66 -2.07
C THR A 112 -28.44 12.23 -2.71
N ASP A 113 -28.45 12.38 -4.02
CA ASP A 113 -27.39 13.08 -4.73
C ASP A 113 -27.44 14.58 -4.36
N PRO A 114 -26.37 15.15 -3.78
CA PRO A 114 -26.36 16.54 -3.36
C PRO A 114 -26.39 17.53 -4.53
N GLU A 115 -26.01 17.14 -5.74
CA GLU A 115 -26.01 18.02 -6.92
C GLU A 115 -27.35 17.97 -7.67
N THR A 116 -27.93 16.78 -7.84
CA THR A 116 -29.17 16.59 -8.62
C THR A 116 -30.44 16.54 -7.77
N GLY A 117 -30.31 16.29 -6.47
CA GLY A 117 -31.45 16.06 -5.56
C GLY A 117 -32.17 14.72 -5.79
N GLU A 118 -31.67 13.87 -6.70
CA GLU A 118 -32.26 12.57 -6.97
C GLU A 118 -32.01 11.61 -5.80
N ARG A 119 -33.07 10.92 -5.36
CA ARG A 119 -32.99 9.89 -4.33
C ARG A 119 -32.75 8.54 -5.00
N TYR A 120 -31.67 7.86 -4.63
CA TYR A 120 -31.35 6.53 -5.13
C TYR A 120 -31.13 5.55 -3.97
N GLN A 121 -31.53 4.31 -4.20
CA GLN A 121 -31.40 3.23 -3.24
C GLN A 121 -30.08 2.50 -3.47
N MET A 122 -29.32 2.33 -2.40
CA MET A 122 -28.09 1.53 -2.41
C MET A 122 -28.38 0.16 -1.79
N VAL A 123 -27.63 -0.83 -2.23
CA VAL A 123 -27.64 -2.16 -1.66
C VAL A 123 -26.21 -2.57 -1.31
N SER A 124 -26.07 -3.23 -0.16
CA SER A 124 -24.82 -3.82 0.28
C SER A 124 -24.81 -5.29 -0.11
N VAL A 125 -23.73 -5.71 -0.74
CA VAL A 125 -23.51 -7.07 -1.24
C VAL A 125 -22.46 -7.73 -0.37
N SER A 126 -22.88 -8.78 0.32
CA SER A 126 -22.03 -9.67 1.11
C SER A 126 -21.71 -10.92 0.30
N LYS A 127 -20.49 -11.43 0.47
CA LYS A 127 -20.02 -12.70 -0.10
C LYS A 127 -19.64 -13.65 1.03
N PRO A 128 -19.45 -14.95 0.79
CA PRO A 128 -18.92 -15.86 1.82
C PRO A 128 -17.64 -15.35 2.49
N ALA A 129 -16.78 -14.65 1.72
CA ALA A 129 -15.55 -14.02 2.18
C ALA A 129 -15.73 -12.92 3.24
N GLY A 130 -16.89 -12.26 3.30
CA GLY A 130 -17.12 -11.18 4.25
C GLY A 130 -18.42 -10.40 4.04
N TYR A 131 -18.80 -9.66 5.06
CA TYR A 131 -20.00 -8.82 5.09
C TYR A 131 -19.79 -7.50 4.35
N ASN A 132 -20.84 -7.00 3.68
CA ASN A 132 -20.95 -5.67 3.06
C ASN A 132 -19.72 -5.24 2.23
N LEU A 133 -19.17 -6.16 1.43
CA LEU A 133 -17.92 -5.93 0.69
C LEU A 133 -18.09 -4.92 -0.45
N ILE A 134 -19.28 -4.87 -1.05
CA ILE A 134 -19.55 -4.06 -2.24
C ILE A 134 -20.86 -3.30 -2.04
N TYR A 135 -20.86 -2.02 -2.38
CA TYR A 135 -22.05 -1.18 -2.40
C TYR A 135 -22.40 -0.82 -3.84
N ILE A 136 -23.58 -1.23 -4.31
CA ILE A 136 -24.08 -0.94 -5.67
C ILE A 136 -25.45 -0.27 -5.60
N ARG A 137 -25.84 0.40 -6.70
CA ARG A 137 -27.21 0.92 -6.84
C ARG A 137 -28.17 -0.23 -7.08
N GLU A 138 -29.40 -0.09 -6.57
CA GLU A 138 -30.46 -1.08 -6.79
C GLU A 138 -30.74 -1.34 -8.28
N SER A 139 -30.64 -0.32 -9.13
CA SER A 139 -30.77 -0.47 -10.59
C SER A 139 -29.70 -1.37 -11.23
N GLU A 140 -28.48 -1.39 -10.68
CA GLU A 140 -27.42 -2.28 -11.15
C GLU A 140 -27.64 -3.73 -10.66
N LEU A 141 -28.31 -3.91 -9.52
CA LEU A 141 -28.59 -5.22 -8.95
C LEU A 141 -29.44 -6.07 -9.91
N ASP A 142 -30.55 -5.52 -10.41
CA ASP A 142 -31.49 -6.25 -11.27
C ASP A 142 -30.87 -6.65 -12.62
N SER A 143 -29.92 -5.85 -13.12
CA SER A 143 -29.22 -6.14 -14.38
C SER A 143 -28.20 -7.27 -14.23
N ARG A 144 -27.44 -7.30 -13.13
CA ARG A 144 -26.31 -8.23 -12.92
C ARG A 144 -26.71 -9.51 -12.21
N PHE A 145 -27.76 -9.48 -11.41
CA PHE A 145 -28.10 -10.54 -10.49
C PHE A 145 -29.53 -11.06 -10.71
N LYS A 146 -29.80 -12.26 -10.20
CA LYS A 146 -31.13 -12.88 -10.20
C LYS A 146 -31.47 -13.33 -8.80
N ILE A 147 -32.63 -12.94 -8.29
CA ILE A 147 -33.09 -13.35 -6.96
C ILE A 147 -33.30 -14.87 -6.92
N VAL A 148 -32.84 -15.50 -5.83
CA VAL A 148 -32.93 -16.94 -5.62
C VAL A 148 -33.41 -17.28 -4.20
N PRO A 149 -34.08 -18.43 -4.00
CA PRO A 149 -34.48 -18.85 -2.66
C PRO A 149 -33.26 -19.18 -1.79
N LYS A 150 -33.39 -18.90 -0.48
CA LYS A 150 -32.35 -19.15 0.54
C LYS A 150 -31.81 -20.59 0.48
N SER A 151 -32.67 -21.57 0.22
CA SER A 151 -32.32 -22.99 0.15
C SER A 151 -31.29 -23.31 -0.95
N ARG A 152 -31.38 -22.66 -2.11
CA ARG A 152 -30.46 -22.87 -3.23
C ARG A 152 -29.08 -22.29 -2.94
N ALA A 153 -29.03 -21.10 -2.33
CA ALA A 153 -27.78 -20.45 -1.98
C ALA A 153 -27.03 -21.18 -0.84
N ARG A 154 -27.76 -21.82 0.09
CA ARG A 154 -27.19 -22.44 1.30
C ARG A 154 -26.07 -23.44 1.01
N ALA A 155 -26.31 -24.40 0.11
CA ALA A 155 -25.36 -25.48 -0.15
C ALA A 155 -24.04 -24.95 -0.74
N TRP A 156 -24.14 -24.03 -1.70
CA TRP A 156 -22.97 -23.38 -2.29
C TRP A 156 -22.23 -22.52 -1.26
N TRP A 157 -22.97 -21.73 -0.47
CA TRP A 157 -22.39 -20.80 0.50
C TRP A 157 -21.62 -21.53 1.62
N LEU A 158 -22.16 -22.65 2.12
CA LEU A 158 -21.47 -23.50 3.10
C LEU A 158 -20.19 -24.11 2.51
N THR A 159 -20.24 -24.54 1.25
CA THR A 159 -19.05 -25.08 0.55
C THR A 159 -17.97 -24.02 0.42
N GLU A 160 -18.32 -22.80 0.00
CA GLU A 160 -17.36 -21.70 -0.09
C GLU A 160 -16.82 -21.28 1.27
N GLN A 161 -17.64 -21.30 2.32
CA GLN A 161 -17.17 -21.02 3.69
C GLN A 161 -16.07 -21.96 4.15
N THR A 162 -16.18 -23.25 3.85
CA THR A 162 -15.15 -24.24 4.25
C THR A 162 -13.81 -24.02 3.56
N LYS A 163 -13.79 -23.32 2.42
CA LYS A 163 -12.56 -22.99 1.69
C LYS A 163 -11.83 -21.78 2.28
N ILE A 164 -12.50 -20.97 3.08
CA ILE A 164 -11.93 -19.72 3.61
C ILE A 164 -11.00 -20.06 4.79
N PRO A 165 -9.70 -19.72 4.72
CA PRO A 165 -8.80 -19.93 5.83
C PRO A 165 -9.17 -19.01 7.01
N PRO A 166 -8.89 -19.40 8.27
CA PRO A 166 -9.18 -18.58 9.44
C PRO A 166 -8.36 -17.28 9.50
N THR A 167 -7.24 -17.23 8.79
CA THR A 167 -6.36 -16.08 8.70
C THR A 167 -5.94 -15.86 7.26
N GLU A 168 -5.85 -14.60 6.85
CA GLU A 168 -5.39 -14.17 5.52
C GLU A 168 -4.08 -13.39 5.67
N GLN A 169 -3.10 -13.70 4.83
CA GLN A 169 -1.86 -12.94 4.74
C GLN A 169 -2.03 -11.82 3.72
N LYS A 170 -1.65 -10.60 4.11
CA LYS A 170 -1.64 -9.44 3.22
C LYS A 170 -0.29 -8.76 3.26
N THR A 171 0.21 -8.38 2.09
CA THR A 171 1.39 -7.54 1.99
C THR A 171 0.96 -6.09 2.05
N ILE A 172 1.55 -5.33 2.97
CA ILE A 172 1.39 -3.90 3.06
C ILE A 172 2.74 -3.21 2.83
N HIS A 173 2.64 -1.97 2.37
CA HIS A 173 3.79 -1.16 2.05
C HIS A 173 3.73 0.14 2.84
N LEU A 174 4.72 0.35 3.70
CA LEU A 174 4.71 1.44 4.67
C LEU A 174 5.91 2.36 4.43
N LEU A 175 5.67 3.67 4.28
CA LEU A 175 6.72 4.69 4.34
C LEU A 175 6.73 5.34 5.73
N SER A 176 7.88 5.32 6.39
CA SER A 176 8.10 5.92 7.71
C SER A 176 9.29 6.89 7.69
N GLY A 177 9.50 7.60 8.79
CA GLY A 177 10.56 8.61 8.93
C GLY A 177 10.16 9.98 8.38
N ALA A 178 11.08 10.64 7.68
CA ALA A 178 10.87 12.00 7.16
C ALA A 178 9.97 11.99 5.91
N LEU A 179 8.66 12.13 6.10
CA LEU A 179 7.68 12.11 4.99
C LEU A 179 7.40 13.48 4.38
N LEU A 180 7.71 14.56 5.09
CA LEU A 180 7.49 15.94 4.63
C LEU A 180 8.09 16.25 3.25
N PRO A 181 9.33 15.84 2.93
CA PRO A 181 9.93 16.11 1.62
C PRO A 181 9.16 15.49 0.45
N ILE A 182 8.55 14.32 0.67
CA ILE A 182 7.79 13.58 -0.36
C ILE A 182 6.27 13.80 -0.27
N TRP A 183 5.80 14.58 0.69
CA TRP A 183 4.39 14.73 1.05
C TRP A 183 3.51 15.26 -0.08
N LYS A 184 4.00 16.24 -0.85
CA LYS A 184 3.25 16.80 -1.99
C LYS A 184 2.99 15.75 -3.07
N ASN A 185 3.94 14.85 -3.29
CA ASN A 185 3.84 13.80 -4.30
C ASN A 185 2.93 12.68 -3.82
N LEU A 186 3.01 12.32 -2.53
CA LEU A 186 2.08 11.38 -1.91
C LEU A 186 0.62 11.83 -2.07
N LYS A 187 0.32 13.10 -1.76
CA LYS A 187 -1.02 13.68 -1.93
C LYS A 187 -1.51 13.71 -3.38
N LYS A 188 -0.61 13.87 -4.34
CA LYS A 188 -0.98 13.90 -5.77
C LYS A 188 -1.34 12.51 -6.29
N LEU A 189 -0.64 11.49 -5.81
CA LEU A 189 -0.74 10.12 -6.33
C LEU A 189 -1.82 9.29 -5.64
N GLN A 190 -2.12 9.57 -4.37
CA GLN A 190 -3.22 8.91 -3.66
C GLN A 190 -4.52 9.70 -3.80
N GLN A 191 -5.47 9.17 -4.59
CA GLN A 191 -6.81 9.76 -4.76
C GLN A 191 -7.73 9.54 -3.55
N THR A 192 -7.44 8.51 -2.74
CA THR A 192 -8.25 8.04 -1.59
C THR A 192 -7.72 8.51 -0.23
N GLY A 193 -6.92 9.58 -0.20
CA GLY A 193 -6.37 10.12 1.04
C GLY A 193 -5.14 9.35 1.57
N LEU A 194 -4.47 9.93 2.57
CA LEU A 194 -3.25 9.37 3.16
C LEU A 194 -3.60 8.53 4.40
N ASN A 195 -3.53 7.21 4.27
CA ASN A 195 -3.80 6.30 5.38
C ASN A 195 -2.56 6.18 6.28
N ILE A 196 -2.53 6.92 7.38
CA ILE A 196 -1.46 6.84 8.37
C ILE A 196 -1.76 5.66 9.29
N VAL A 197 -0.83 4.70 9.36
CA VAL A 197 -0.97 3.50 10.18
C VAL A 197 0.14 3.40 11.20
N ARG A 198 -0.22 2.94 12.39
CA ARG A 198 0.69 2.51 13.45
C ARG A 198 0.63 1.00 13.56
N THR A 199 1.78 0.36 13.64
CA THR A 199 1.87 -1.09 13.79
C THR A 199 3.02 -1.47 14.72
N THR A 200 2.88 -2.60 15.40
CA THR A 200 3.96 -3.20 16.19
C THR A 200 4.29 -4.54 15.55
N THR A 201 5.55 -4.69 15.13
CA THR A 201 6.04 -5.94 14.56
C THR A 201 6.20 -7.02 15.63
N ASP A 202 6.24 -8.28 15.21
CA ASP A 202 6.46 -9.42 16.10
C ASP A 202 7.81 -9.30 16.85
N ASP A 203 8.79 -8.60 16.26
CA ASP A 203 10.10 -8.29 16.85
C ASP A 203 10.06 -7.14 17.89
N GLY A 204 8.87 -6.58 18.17
CA GLY A 204 8.67 -5.49 19.13
C GLY A 204 8.97 -4.09 18.58
N VAL A 205 9.32 -3.95 17.30
CA VAL A 205 9.56 -2.63 16.68
C VAL A 205 8.22 -1.96 16.41
N ARG A 206 8.02 -0.77 17.00
CA ARG A 206 6.87 0.10 16.74
C ARG A 206 7.16 0.97 15.52
N LEU A 207 6.27 0.89 14.53
CA LEU A 207 6.37 1.64 13.28
C LEU A 207 5.15 2.55 13.14
N VAL A 208 5.39 3.76 12.66
CA VAL A 208 4.34 4.71 12.27
C VAL A 208 4.69 5.21 10.88
N GLY A 209 3.74 5.15 9.95
CA GLY A 209 3.99 5.54 8.58
C GLY A 209 2.73 5.64 7.75
N VAL A 210 2.90 5.98 6.48
CA VAL A 210 1.80 6.04 5.51
C VAL A 210 1.75 4.71 4.76
N ASN A 211 0.57 4.08 4.75
CA ASN A 211 0.29 2.89 3.95
C ASN A 211 0.02 3.29 2.50
N ILE A 212 0.73 2.66 1.56
CA ILE A 212 0.74 3.05 0.15
C ILE A 212 0.49 1.82 -0.73
N ALA A 213 -0.21 2.01 -1.85
CA ALA A 213 -0.38 0.96 -2.84
C ALA A 213 0.96 0.65 -3.55
N ALA A 214 1.16 -0.60 -3.96
CA ALA A 214 2.39 -1.04 -4.60
C ALA A 214 2.69 -0.24 -5.89
N GLU A 215 1.66 0.12 -6.65
CA GLU A 215 1.74 0.88 -7.89
C GLU A 215 2.26 2.31 -7.65
N THR A 216 1.76 2.95 -6.59
CA THR A 216 2.14 4.32 -6.23
C THR A 216 3.61 4.39 -5.81
N ILE A 217 4.15 3.34 -5.18
CA ILE A 217 5.57 3.29 -4.79
C ILE A 217 6.46 3.31 -6.02
N LYS A 218 6.10 2.55 -7.06
CA LYS A 218 6.84 2.53 -8.33
C LYS A 218 6.85 3.91 -8.99
N GLU A 219 5.73 4.61 -8.96
CA GLU A 219 5.60 5.96 -9.53
C GLU A 219 6.39 7.01 -8.72
N ILE A 220 6.40 6.90 -7.39
CA ILE A 220 7.21 7.77 -6.53
C ILE A 220 8.70 7.52 -6.78
N ARG A 221 9.14 6.25 -6.84
CA ARG A 221 10.52 5.89 -7.21
C ARG A 221 10.94 6.51 -8.53
N ARG A 222 10.06 6.43 -9.55
CA ARG A 222 10.28 7.05 -10.87
C ARG A 222 10.40 8.57 -10.79
N THR A 223 9.58 9.23 -9.99
CA THR A 223 9.52 10.70 -9.90
C THR A 223 10.73 11.29 -9.18
N PHE A 224 11.20 10.63 -8.12
CA PHE A 224 12.38 11.10 -7.39
C PHE A 224 13.71 10.57 -7.97
N GLY A 225 13.66 9.78 -9.05
CA GLY A 225 14.85 9.16 -9.65
C GLY A 225 15.58 8.24 -8.68
N ILE A 226 14.87 7.73 -7.66
CA ILE A 226 15.44 6.86 -6.64
C ILE A 226 15.31 5.43 -7.16
N TRP A 227 16.25 5.08 -8.03
CA TRP A 227 16.48 3.71 -8.42
C TRP A 227 17.15 3.00 -7.23
N GLN A 228 16.33 2.47 -6.33
CA GLN A 228 16.78 1.43 -5.42
C GLN A 228 16.61 0.10 -6.12
N CYS A 229 17.51 -0.19 -7.05
CA CYS A 229 17.86 -1.59 -7.19
C CYS A 229 18.68 -1.89 -5.94
N ALA A 230 18.08 -2.58 -4.97
CA ALA A 230 18.80 -3.25 -3.88
C ALA A 230 19.68 -4.40 -4.43
N ALA A 231 20.08 -4.30 -5.68
CA ALA A 231 20.75 -5.30 -6.47
C ALA A 231 22.23 -4.97 -6.45
N GLY A 232 22.89 -5.32 -5.34
CA GLY A 232 24.34 -5.27 -5.25
C GLY A 232 24.99 -6.33 -6.15
N THR A 233 24.22 -7.38 -6.49
CA THR A 233 24.70 -8.55 -7.23
C THR A 233 24.09 -8.61 -8.64
N ALA A 234 24.86 -9.11 -9.62
CA ALA A 234 24.41 -9.28 -11.00
C ALA A 234 23.09 -10.08 -11.13
N SER A 235 22.89 -11.08 -10.28
CA SER A 235 21.66 -11.90 -10.24
C SER A 235 20.42 -11.08 -9.87
N GLU A 236 20.55 -10.19 -8.90
CA GLU A 236 19.47 -9.33 -8.44
C GLU A 236 19.09 -8.29 -9.51
N ILE A 237 20.08 -7.78 -10.26
CA ILE A 237 19.85 -6.84 -11.37
C ILE A 237 19.10 -7.55 -12.51
N ILE A 238 19.52 -8.76 -12.86
CA ILE A 238 18.82 -9.56 -13.89
C ILE A 238 17.39 -9.83 -13.47
N ARG A 239 17.15 -10.20 -12.20
CA ARG A 239 15.80 -10.43 -11.67
C ARG A 239 14.95 -9.16 -11.72
N ALA A 240 15.44 -8.04 -11.21
CA ALA A 240 14.74 -6.76 -11.20
C ALA A 240 14.36 -6.30 -12.61
N VAL A 241 15.27 -6.44 -13.57
CA VAL A 241 15.00 -6.06 -14.97
C VAL A 241 14.04 -7.04 -15.64
N ARG A 242 14.16 -8.35 -15.40
CA ARG A 242 13.39 -9.39 -16.10
C ARG A 242 11.97 -9.57 -15.54
N GLU A 243 11.81 -9.55 -14.23
CA GLU A 243 10.53 -9.82 -13.54
C GLU A 243 9.77 -8.53 -13.22
N GLU A 244 10.48 -7.47 -12.84
CA GLU A 244 9.86 -6.23 -12.37
C GLU A 244 9.86 -5.13 -13.45
N ASN A 245 10.46 -5.40 -14.61
CA ASN A 245 10.64 -4.49 -15.74
C ASN A 245 11.25 -3.14 -15.29
N GLU A 246 12.16 -3.21 -14.32
CA GLU A 246 12.90 -2.07 -13.80
C GLU A 246 13.99 -1.62 -14.78
N ILE A 247 14.32 -0.32 -14.76
CA ILE A 247 15.44 0.26 -15.50
C ILE A 247 16.55 0.54 -14.48
N VAL A 248 17.72 -0.07 -14.63
CA VAL A 248 18.84 0.09 -13.69
C VAL A 248 19.85 1.06 -14.26
N GLU A 249 20.17 2.14 -13.52
CA GLU A 249 21.22 3.08 -13.92
C GLU A 249 22.57 2.74 -13.26
N LEU A 250 23.58 2.46 -14.08
CA LEU A 250 24.96 2.29 -13.65
C LEU A 250 25.70 3.65 -13.61
N LEU A 251 26.96 3.62 -13.20
CA LEU A 251 27.86 4.77 -13.33
C LEU A 251 27.90 5.30 -14.77
N SER A 252 28.22 6.58 -14.92
CA SER A 252 28.39 7.23 -16.23
C SER A 252 27.13 7.21 -17.11
N GLU A 253 25.94 7.19 -16.48
CA GLU A 253 24.62 7.27 -17.13
C GLU A 253 24.29 6.08 -18.04
N ILE A 254 24.90 4.92 -17.83
CA ILE A 254 24.53 3.69 -18.56
C ILE A 254 23.22 3.13 -17.99
N ARG A 255 22.27 2.75 -18.84
CA ARG A 255 20.97 2.19 -18.41
C ARG A 255 20.83 0.73 -18.82
N ILE A 256 20.39 -0.13 -17.91
CA ILE A 256 20.00 -1.51 -18.18
C ILE A 256 18.47 -1.57 -18.19
N ARG A 257 17.86 -2.15 -19.22
CA ARG A 257 16.41 -2.28 -19.31
C ARG A 257 16.00 -3.54 -20.05
N GLN A 258 14.78 -4.02 -19.82
CA GLN A 258 14.19 -5.08 -20.63
C GLN A 258 13.65 -4.49 -21.93
N THR A 259 13.96 -5.12 -23.06
CA THR A 259 13.45 -4.71 -24.38
C THR A 259 13.10 -5.94 -25.22
N ARG A 260 12.14 -5.82 -26.13
CA ARG A 260 11.83 -6.88 -27.08
C ARG A 260 12.69 -6.74 -28.33
N PHE A 261 13.41 -7.79 -28.68
CA PHE A 261 14.17 -7.90 -29.92
C PHE A 261 13.71 -9.16 -30.67
N GLN A 262 13.25 -8.99 -31.91
CA GLN A 262 12.69 -10.08 -32.75
C GLN A 262 11.60 -10.94 -32.07
N GLY A 263 10.80 -10.35 -31.18
CA GLY A 263 9.72 -11.05 -30.47
C GLY A 263 10.15 -11.71 -29.15
N VAL A 264 11.45 -11.76 -28.84
CA VAL A 264 11.99 -12.29 -27.59
C VAL A 264 12.31 -11.15 -26.63
N SER A 265 12.04 -11.34 -25.32
CA SER A 265 12.35 -10.33 -24.29
C SER A 265 13.79 -10.49 -23.83
N VAL A 266 14.63 -9.52 -24.16
CA VAL A 266 16.07 -9.50 -23.88
C VAL A 266 16.43 -8.32 -22.97
N ILE A 267 17.54 -8.43 -22.24
CA ILE A 267 18.05 -7.34 -21.42
C ILE A 267 19.05 -6.53 -22.26
N GLU A 268 18.77 -5.23 -22.40
CA GLU A 268 19.58 -4.28 -23.16
C GLU A 268 20.36 -3.37 -22.22
N ILE A 269 21.65 -3.18 -22.52
CA ILE A 269 22.53 -2.19 -21.89
C ILE A 269 22.67 -1.01 -22.85
N CYS A 270 22.17 0.14 -22.44
CA CYS A 270 22.15 1.38 -23.21
C CYS A 270 23.27 2.31 -22.72
N PRO A 271 24.38 2.43 -23.47
CA PRO A 271 25.42 3.41 -23.18
C PRO A 271 24.97 4.82 -23.55
N SER A 272 25.57 5.80 -22.88
CA SER A 272 25.30 7.24 -23.07
C SER A 272 26.44 7.98 -23.80
N SER A 273 27.67 7.45 -23.77
CA SER A 273 28.85 8.04 -24.44
C SER A 273 29.48 7.09 -25.46
N TYR A 274 30.22 7.65 -26.42
CA TYR A 274 30.95 6.88 -27.45
C TYR A 274 32.10 6.04 -26.84
N ASP A 275 32.78 6.55 -25.82
CA ASP A 275 33.88 5.81 -25.17
C ASP A 275 33.38 4.53 -24.51
N GLN A 276 32.18 4.58 -23.92
CA GLN A 276 31.52 3.41 -23.33
C GLN A 276 31.19 2.34 -24.38
N ILE A 277 30.85 2.73 -25.61
CA ILE A 277 30.58 1.78 -26.70
C ILE A 277 31.85 0.98 -27.03
N ARG A 278 33.02 1.62 -26.97
CA ARG A 278 34.30 0.96 -27.22
C ARG A 278 34.62 -0.04 -26.10
N GLU A 279 34.45 0.37 -24.86
CA GLU A 279 34.72 -0.46 -23.68
C GLU A 279 33.74 -1.64 -23.58
N LEU A 280 32.44 -1.42 -23.81
CA LEU A 280 31.43 -2.49 -23.80
C LEU A 280 31.63 -3.50 -24.94
N ARG A 281 32.33 -3.15 -26.02
CA ARG A 281 32.69 -4.10 -27.09
C ARG A 281 33.76 -5.10 -26.64
N GLU A 282 34.60 -4.74 -25.68
CA GLU A 282 35.61 -5.63 -25.11
C GLU A 282 35.00 -6.60 -24.09
N THR A 283 33.78 -6.32 -23.64
CA THR A 283 32.98 -7.24 -22.82
C THR A 283 32.25 -8.28 -23.68
N ALA A 284 31.91 -9.43 -23.10
CA ALA A 284 31.23 -10.54 -23.79
C ALA A 284 29.74 -10.25 -24.15
N LEU A 285 29.36 -8.99 -24.29
CA LEU A 285 28.02 -8.55 -24.67
C LEU A 285 27.77 -8.79 -26.17
N ILE A 286 26.53 -9.14 -26.49
CA ILE A 286 26.09 -9.27 -27.88
C ILE A 286 25.87 -7.85 -28.43
N ASN A 287 26.75 -7.40 -29.32
CA ASN A 287 26.65 -6.10 -29.98
C ASN A 287 25.97 -6.22 -31.35
N ILE A 288 24.90 -5.46 -31.56
CA ILE A 288 24.18 -5.37 -32.84
C ILE A 288 24.08 -3.90 -33.26
N ILE A 289 24.32 -3.63 -34.54
CA ILE A 289 24.12 -2.30 -35.13
C ILE A 289 22.72 -2.24 -35.73
N GLN A 290 21.87 -1.35 -35.23
CA GLN A 290 20.53 -1.12 -35.75
C GLN A 290 20.27 0.38 -35.91
N ASN A 291 19.81 0.82 -37.08
CA ASN A 291 19.54 2.24 -37.39
C ASN A 291 20.72 3.17 -37.03
N SER A 292 21.95 2.76 -37.36
CA SER A 292 23.19 3.48 -37.05
C SER A 292 23.47 3.67 -35.55
N ARG A 293 22.84 2.89 -34.67
CA ARG A 293 23.11 2.85 -33.23
C ARG A 293 23.60 1.46 -32.81
N ASN A 294 24.63 1.42 -31.97
CA ASN A 294 25.08 0.18 -31.33
C ASN A 294 24.14 -0.16 -30.17
N ARG A 295 23.63 -1.39 -30.16
CA ARG A 295 22.79 -1.93 -29.09
C ARG A 295 23.51 -3.12 -28.48
N PHE A 296 23.63 -3.13 -27.16
CA PHE A 296 24.30 -4.19 -26.42
C PHE A 296 23.28 -5.02 -25.66
N PHE A 297 23.33 -6.34 -25.81
CA PHE A 297 22.43 -7.27 -25.16
C PHE A 297 23.21 -8.26 -24.30
N LEU A 298 22.60 -8.68 -23.20
CA LEU A 298 23.09 -9.82 -22.42
C LEU A 298 22.81 -11.14 -23.16
N PRO A 299 23.70 -12.14 -23.07
CA PRO A 299 23.45 -13.50 -23.56
C PRO A 299 22.16 -14.10 -23.00
N GLU A 300 21.52 -15.01 -23.74
CA GLU A 300 20.31 -15.71 -23.27
C GLU A 300 20.62 -16.73 -22.17
N ASP A 301 21.81 -17.32 -22.17
CA ASP A 301 22.23 -18.28 -21.15
C ASP A 301 22.43 -17.58 -19.79
N GLU A 302 21.74 -18.04 -18.75
CA GLU A 302 21.77 -17.39 -17.42
C GLU A 302 23.17 -17.33 -16.81
N ILE A 303 23.99 -18.37 -16.99
CA ILE A 303 25.36 -18.43 -16.46
C ILE A 303 26.25 -17.40 -17.17
N ASN A 304 26.18 -17.35 -18.50
CA ASN A 304 26.97 -16.39 -19.29
C ASN A 304 26.48 -14.95 -19.10
N ALA A 305 25.17 -14.76 -18.90
CA ALA A 305 24.59 -13.45 -18.60
C ALA A 305 25.07 -12.91 -17.26
N LEU A 306 25.14 -13.77 -16.24
CA LEU A 306 25.68 -13.40 -14.92
C LEU A 306 27.15 -13.00 -15.02
N GLU A 307 28.01 -13.83 -15.60
CA GLU A 307 29.44 -13.52 -15.72
C GLU A 307 29.70 -12.26 -16.55
N THR A 308 28.93 -12.05 -17.61
CA THR A 308 29.06 -10.86 -18.47
C THR A 308 28.63 -9.61 -17.73
N LEU A 309 27.51 -9.69 -16.99
CA LEU A 309 27.04 -8.58 -16.19
C LEU A 309 27.99 -8.26 -15.05
N GLU A 310 28.58 -9.25 -14.37
CA GLU A 310 29.60 -9.01 -13.34
C GLU A 310 30.83 -8.26 -13.88
N LYS A 311 31.29 -8.59 -15.10
CA LYS A 311 32.36 -7.86 -15.77
C LYS A 311 31.98 -6.41 -16.03
N VAL A 312 30.75 -6.17 -16.50
CA VAL A 312 30.23 -4.81 -16.71
C VAL A 312 30.11 -4.05 -15.39
N LEU A 313 29.62 -4.68 -14.32
CA LEU A 313 29.49 -4.07 -13.00
C LEU A 313 30.85 -3.76 -12.35
N LYS A 314 31.88 -4.56 -12.63
CA LYS A 314 33.24 -4.29 -12.17
C LYS A 314 33.82 -3.02 -12.78
N GLN A 315 33.45 -2.72 -14.02
CA GLN A 315 33.92 -1.53 -14.75
C GLN A 315 33.01 -0.32 -14.50
N TYR A 316 31.71 -0.57 -14.37
CA TYR A 316 30.67 0.42 -14.15
C TYR A 316 29.79 -0.02 -12.97
N PRO A 317 30.21 0.26 -11.72
CA PRO A 317 29.41 -0.11 -10.57
C PRO A 317 28.04 0.58 -10.63
N PRO A 318 27.00 -0.02 -10.04
CA PRO A 318 25.72 0.65 -9.85
C PRO A 318 25.96 1.99 -9.15
N LYS A 319 25.28 3.05 -9.62
CA LYS A 319 25.42 4.41 -9.05
C LYS A 319 25.15 4.46 -7.54
N PHE A 320 24.49 3.43 -7.01
CA PHE A 320 24.22 3.23 -5.58
C PHE A 320 25.44 2.78 -4.75
N LEU A 321 26.38 1.98 -5.29
CA LEU A 321 27.48 1.41 -4.49
C LEU A 321 28.45 2.48 -3.96
N LEU A 322 28.73 3.54 -4.74
CA LEU A 322 29.68 4.58 -4.32
C LEU A 322 29.13 5.51 -3.23
N LYS A 323 27.80 5.66 -3.09
CA LYS A 323 27.22 6.40 -1.96
C LYS A 323 27.50 5.74 -0.62
N ASN A 324 27.75 4.43 -0.60
CA ASN A 324 28.09 3.69 0.60
C ASN A 324 29.61 3.66 0.84
N GLU A 325 30.45 3.83 -0.18
CA GLU A 325 31.92 3.74 -0.07
C GLU A 325 32.62 5.06 0.26
N GLU A 326 32.02 6.23 0.04
CA GLU A 326 32.65 7.51 0.44
C GLU A 326 32.75 7.71 1.97
N ASN A 327 32.15 6.83 2.79
CA ASN A 327 32.36 6.80 4.24
C ASN A 327 33.44 5.77 4.64
N GLY A 328 34.58 5.81 3.95
CA GLY A 328 35.80 5.20 4.42
C GLY A 328 36.53 6.13 5.40
N ILE A 329 36.62 5.70 6.67
CA ILE A 329 37.54 6.13 7.74
C ILE A 329 36.89 6.92 8.90
N ASN A 330 36.98 6.32 10.09
CA ASN A 330 36.84 6.85 11.47
C ASN A 330 35.44 7.01 12.08
N ALA A 331 35.05 6.02 12.88
CA ALA A 331 35.14 6.06 14.36
C ALA A 331 34.01 5.23 14.98
N GLN A 332 34.36 4.39 15.95
CA GLN A 332 33.41 3.82 16.90
C GLN A 332 32.75 4.96 17.68
N ASN A 333 31.64 5.50 17.18
CA ASN A 333 30.77 6.37 17.95
C ASN A 333 29.54 5.57 18.34
N THR A 334 29.68 4.82 19.44
CA THR A 334 28.57 4.57 20.34
C THR A 334 28.08 5.95 20.80
N PRO A 335 26.84 6.38 20.52
CA PRO A 335 26.34 7.62 21.06
C PRO A 335 26.16 7.44 22.58
N ASP A 336 27.10 7.99 23.35
CA ASP A 336 26.90 8.20 24.78
C ASP A 336 25.84 9.30 24.92
N LEU A 337 24.62 8.88 25.21
CA LEU A 337 23.51 9.79 25.48
C LEU A 337 23.71 10.39 26.87
N SER A 338 24.58 11.40 26.99
CA SER A 338 24.66 12.23 28.19
C SER A 338 23.43 13.15 28.23
N ILE A 339 22.43 12.76 29.02
CA ILE A 339 21.24 13.58 29.30
C ILE A 339 21.67 14.71 30.25
N ASN A 340 22.13 15.84 29.70
CA ASN A 340 22.21 17.08 30.45
C ASN A 340 20.82 17.74 30.44
N GLN A 341 19.96 17.33 31.37
CA GLN A 341 18.72 18.06 31.67
C GLN A 341 19.08 19.32 32.44
N THR A 342 19.15 20.46 31.75
CA THR A 342 19.04 21.76 32.42
C THR A 342 17.59 21.91 32.90
N PRO A 343 17.33 22.13 34.20
CA PRO A 343 15.97 22.31 34.70
C PRO A 343 15.36 23.57 34.07
N VAL A 344 14.18 23.40 33.48
CA VAL A 344 13.39 24.50 32.91
C VAL A 344 12.88 25.35 34.07
N LEU A 345 13.32 26.60 34.15
CA LEU A 345 12.76 27.58 35.07
C LEU A 345 11.40 28.03 34.54
N LEU A 346 10.34 27.61 35.21
CA LEU A 346 8.97 28.06 34.91
C LEU A 346 8.79 29.52 35.36
N PRO A 347 8.06 30.35 34.58
CA PRO A 347 7.85 31.76 34.92
C PRO A 347 6.85 31.97 36.06
N ASP A 348 7.07 33.01 36.87
CA ASP A 348 6.39 33.31 38.15
C ASP A 348 4.85 33.49 38.11
N TRP A 349 4.25 33.52 36.92
CA TRP A 349 2.79 33.66 36.74
C TRP A 349 2.07 32.31 36.62
N LEU A 350 2.81 31.19 36.59
CA LEU A 350 2.23 29.85 36.62
C LEU A 350 1.93 29.47 38.08
N ILE A 351 0.71 29.75 38.52
CA ILE A 351 0.23 29.35 39.84
C ILE A 351 -0.21 27.89 39.75
N ASP A 352 0.45 26.99 40.49
CA ASP A 352 -0.01 25.61 40.60
C ASP A 352 -1.42 25.58 41.24
N PRO A 353 -2.34 24.76 40.72
CA PRO A 353 -3.69 24.66 41.28
C PRO A 353 -3.64 24.17 42.72
N SER A 354 -4.63 24.59 43.52
CA SER A 354 -4.69 24.22 44.93
C SER A 354 -4.80 22.69 45.09
N ALA A 355 -4.17 22.12 46.12
CA ALA A 355 -4.17 20.67 46.35
C ALA A 355 -5.60 20.09 46.47
N GLU A 356 -6.57 20.90 46.90
CA GLU A 356 -7.98 20.54 47.01
C GLU A 356 -8.68 20.40 45.63
N GLU A 357 -8.19 21.06 44.58
CA GLU A 357 -8.74 20.93 43.22
C GLU A 357 -8.23 19.67 42.50
N ILE A 358 -7.01 19.23 42.84
CA ILE A 358 -6.40 18.01 42.27
C ILE A 358 -7.11 16.76 42.78
N GLU A 359 -7.57 16.74 44.04
CA GLU A 359 -8.34 15.60 44.60
C GLU A 359 -9.78 15.53 44.10
N ARG A 360 -10.28 16.55 43.39
CA ARG A 360 -11.66 16.64 42.92
C ARG A 360 -11.87 16.13 41.48
N ILE A 361 -10.79 15.85 40.75
CA ILE A 361 -10.75 15.27 39.40
C ILE A 361 -10.39 13.80 39.51
#